data_AF-A0A7Y2ESF7-F1
#
_entry.id   AF-A0A7Y2ESF7-F1
#
_cell.length_a   1.000
_cell.length_b   1.000
_cell.length_c   1.000
_cell.angle_alpha   90.00
_cell.angle_beta   90.00
_cell.angle_gamma   90.00
#
_symmetry.space_group_name_H-M   'P 1'
#
loop_
_entity.id
_entity.type
_entity.pdbx_description
1 polymer ?
#
loop_
_entity_poly.entity_id
_entity_poly.type
_entity_poly.pdbx_seq_one_letter_code
_entity_poly.pdbx_strand_id
1 'polypeptide(L)'
;MKHTDRAGERPPPVAQMSGDELEGHLSAHRDLLSHLLAKLAADPETRKVLLNWLDERANVKDTAEDPGAVTKEGFTEQQARADEFRIISQDVRRLTELDG
;
A
#
# COMPACT_ATOMS: atom_id res chain seq x y z
N MET A 1 -12.93 28.71 19.86
CA MET A 1 -12.73 27.31 19.40
C MET A 1 -11.24 27.03 19.49
N LYS A 2 -10.78 26.21 20.44
CA LYS A 2 -9.35 25.91 20.59
C LYS A 2 -8.97 24.90 19.49
N HIS A 3 -8.29 25.35 18.44
CA HIS A 3 -7.52 24.46 17.58
C HIS A 3 -6.37 23.94 18.44
N THR A 4 -6.54 22.75 19.02
CA THR A 4 -5.43 22.04 19.64
C THR A 4 -4.53 21.58 18.53
N ASP A 5 -3.35 22.20 18.44
CA ASP A 5 -2.28 21.80 17.55
C ASP A 5 -1.84 20.38 17.89
N ARG A 6 -2.29 19.40 17.09
CA ARG A 6 -1.87 17.99 17.17
C ARG A 6 -0.54 17.74 16.47
N ALA A 7 0.10 18.75 15.86
CA ALA A 7 1.27 18.54 15.00
C ALA A 7 2.53 18.08 15.76
N GLY A 8 2.53 18.15 17.10
CA GLY A 8 3.65 17.72 17.94
C GLY A 8 3.48 16.36 18.64
N GLU A 9 2.28 15.77 18.63
CA GLU A 9 2.04 14.47 19.28
C GLU A 9 2.31 13.33 18.30
N ARG A 10 3.15 12.38 18.73
CA ARG A 10 3.34 11.14 17.98
C ARG A 10 1.98 10.44 17.89
N PRO A 11 1.54 9.99 16.69
CA PRO A 11 0.29 9.26 16.57
C PRO A 11 0.31 8.02 17.49
N PRO A 12 -0.86 7.62 18.02
CA PRO A 12 -0.93 6.45 18.90
C PRO A 12 -0.36 5.22 18.18
N PRO A 13 0.14 4.21 18.91
CA PRO A 13 0.50 2.92 18.31
C PRO A 13 -0.67 2.37 17.49
N VAL A 14 -0.38 1.70 16.36
CA VAL A 14 -1.42 1.11 15.47
C VAL A 14 -2.42 0.25 16.24
N ALA A 15 -1.96 -0.50 17.24
CA ALA A 15 -2.81 -1.34 18.09
C ALA A 15 -3.86 -0.58 18.92
N GLN A 16 -3.73 0.75 19.01
CA GLN A 16 -4.63 1.65 19.77
C GLN A 16 -5.44 2.57 18.83
N MET A 17 -5.20 2.52 17.52
CA MET A 17 -5.95 3.31 16.54
C MET A 17 -7.34 2.69 16.33
N SER A 18 -8.33 3.54 16.11
CA SER A 18 -9.60 3.10 15.51
C SER A 18 -9.40 2.66 14.06
N GLY A 19 -10.37 1.91 13.52
CA GLY A 19 -10.36 1.50 12.11
C GLY A 19 -10.25 2.69 11.16
N ASP A 20 -11.06 3.72 11.39
CA ASP A 20 -11.09 4.94 10.57
C ASP A 20 -9.76 5.72 10.64
N GLU A 21 -9.13 5.80 11.82
CA GLU A 21 -7.81 6.43 11.96
C GLU A 21 -6.74 5.66 11.17
N LEU A 22 -6.74 4.33 11.29
CA LEU A 22 -5.81 3.48 10.56
C LEU A 22 -6.01 3.61 9.04
N GLU A 23 -7.26 3.61 8.57
CA GLU A 23 -7.60 3.78 7.15
C GLU A 23 -7.15 5.15 6.63
N GLY A 24 -7.35 6.22 7.40
CA GLY A 24 -6.88 7.56 7.06
C GLY A 24 -5.36 7.64 6.92
N HIS A 25 -4.63 7.03 7.86
CA HIS A 25 -3.16 6.97 7.81
C HIS A 25 -2.65 6.13 6.63
N LEU A 26 -3.24 4.95 6.39
CA LEU A 26 -2.88 4.09 5.26
C LEU A 26 -3.15 4.78 3.93
N SER A 27 -4.30 5.44 3.80
CA SER A 27 -4.65 6.19 2.59
C SER A 27 -3.66 7.34 2.33
N ALA A 28 -3.31 8.12 3.35
CA ALA A 28 -2.32 9.19 3.20
C ALA A 28 -0.94 8.67 2.79
N HIS A 29 -0.49 7.54 3.36
CA HIS A 29 0.77 6.91 2.97
C HIS A 29 0.72 6.35 1.54
N ARG A 30 -0.38 5.72 1.14
CA ARG A 30 -0.58 5.20 -0.22
C ARG A 30 -0.55 6.32 -1.25
N ASP A 31 -1.23 7.43 -0.97
CA ASP A 31 -1.23 8.60 -1.85
C ASP A 31 0.20 9.15 -2.02
N LEU A 32 0.90 9.40 -0.91
CA LEU A 32 2.27 9.90 -0.94
C LEU A 32 3.21 8.95 -1.68
N LEU A 33 3.15 7.66 -1.37
CA LEU A 33 4.01 6.64 -1.96
C LEU A 33 3.76 6.53 -3.46
N SER A 34 2.50 6.50 -3.90
CA SER A 34 2.16 6.40 -5.32
C SER A 34 2.65 7.61 -6.12
N HIS A 35 2.57 8.81 -5.56
CA HIS A 35 3.15 10.02 -6.19
C HIS A 35 4.67 9.97 -6.28
N LEU A 36 5.37 9.50 -5.23
CA LEU A 36 6.82 9.34 -5.26
C LEU A 36 7.25 8.30 -6.29
N LEU A 37 6.56 7.15 -6.30
CA LEU A 37 6.81 6.07 -7.25
C LEU A 37 6.55 6.50 -8.70
N ALA A 38 5.46 7.22 -8.96
CA ALA A 38 5.17 7.76 -10.29
C ALA A 38 6.26 8.72 -10.79
N LYS A 39 6.77 9.60 -9.91
CA LYS A 39 7.89 10.51 -10.25
C LYS A 39 9.19 9.76 -10.52
N LEU A 40 9.47 8.70 -9.77
CA LEU A 40 10.64 7.84 -10.01
C LEU A 40 10.50 7.02 -11.30
N ALA A 41 9.26 6.71 -11.70
CA ALA A 41 8.90 5.99 -12.91
C ALA A 41 8.69 6.91 -14.13
N ALA A 42 9.36 8.06 -14.18
CA ALA A 42 9.25 8.99 -15.31
C ALA A 42 9.79 8.39 -16.62
N ASP A 43 10.86 7.58 -16.55
CA ASP A 43 11.37 6.89 -17.72
C ASP A 43 10.62 5.56 -17.99
N PRO A 44 10.39 5.18 -19.26
CA PRO A 44 9.59 4.00 -19.60
C PRO A 44 10.13 2.66 -19.08
N GLU A 45 11.46 2.50 -19.00
CA GLU A 45 12.07 1.22 -18.59
C GLU A 45 11.98 1.03 -17.08
N THR A 46 12.28 2.07 -16.28
CA THR A 46 12.08 2.06 -14.82
C THR A 46 10.61 1.84 -14.49
N ARG A 47 9.70 2.51 -15.21
CA ARG A 47 8.25 2.30 -15.05
C ARG A 47 7.86 0.84 -15.27
N LYS A 48 8.36 0.23 -16.34
CA LYS A 48 8.08 -1.18 -16.64
C LYS A 48 8.61 -2.11 -15.54
N VAL A 49 9.84 -1.90 -15.09
CA VAL A 49 10.46 -2.71 -14.02
C VAL A 49 9.68 -2.55 -12.71
N LEU A 50 9.33 -1.32 -12.33
CA LEU A 50 8.56 -1.04 -11.12
C LEU A 50 7.17 -1.67 -11.14
N LEU A 51 6.43 -1.50 -12.24
CA LEU A 51 5.07 -2.04 -12.36
C LEU A 51 5.08 -3.57 -12.33
N ASN A 52 6.04 -4.22 -12.99
CA ASN A 52 6.19 -5.67 -12.90
C ASN A 52 6.44 -6.12 -11.46
N TRP A 53 7.31 -5.42 -10.73
CA TRP A 53 7.62 -5.74 -9.33
C TRP A 53 6.42 -5.56 -8.40
N LEU A 54 5.57 -4.56 -8.65
CA LEU A 54 4.32 -4.32 -7.92
C LEU A 54 3.29 -5.42 -8.24
N ASP A 55 3.13 -5.75 -9.51
CA ASP A 55 2.16 -6.76 -9.97
C ASP A 55 2.52 -8.17 -9.46
N GLU A 56 3.82 -8.50 -9.36
CA GLU A 56 4.29 -9.75 -8.74
C GLU A 56 3.84 -9.88 -7.27
N ARG A 57 3.68 -8.76 -6.55
CA ARG A 57 3.28 -8.72 -5.13
C ARG A 57 1.78 -8.55 -4.93
N ALA A 58 1.08 -8.05 -5.95
CA ALA A 58 -0.37 -7.98 -5.97
C ALA A 58 -1.02 -9.37 -6.12
N ASN A 59 -0.23 -10.40 -6.42
CA ASN A 59 -0.67 -11.78 -6.46
C ASN A 59 -0.26 -12.48 -5.15
N VAL A 60 -1.25 -12.98 -4.41
CA VAL A 60 -0.99 -13.98 -3.38
C VAL A 60 -0.46 -15.20 -4.12
N LYS A 61 0.80 -15.57 -3.86
CA LYS A 61 1.33 -16.81 -4.44
C LYS A 61 0.51 -17.94 -3.85
N ASP A 62 -0.17 -18.71 -4.71
CA ASP A 62 -0.58 -20.08 -4.41
C ASP A 62 0.70 -20.91 -4.22
N THR A 63 1.38 -20.67 -3.10
CA THR A 63 2.24 -21.70 -2.55
C THR A 63 1.25 -22.80 -2.20
N ALA A 64 1.36 -23.95 -2.85
CA ALA A 64 0.67 -25.16 -2.45
C ALA A 64 1.12 -25.52 -1.02
N GLU A 65 0.56 -24.84 -0.03
CA GLU A 65 0.88 -25.04 1.37
C GLU A 65 0.05 -26.20 1.89
N ASP A 66 0.79 -27.17 2.42
CA ASP A 66 0.33 -28.35 3.12
C ASP A 66 -0.94 -28.07 3.94
N PRO A 67 -2.06 -28.80 3.74
CA PRO A 67 -3.37 -28.54 4.34
C PRO A 67 -3.40 -28.53 5.90
N GLY A 68 -2.28 -28.77 6.57
CA GLY A 68 -2.17 -28.80 8.02
C GLY A 68 -1.64 -27.55 8.72
N ALA A 69 -1.11 -26.52 8.04
CA ALA A 69 -0.24 -25.53 8.71
C ALA A 69 -0.61 -24.03 8.57
N VAL A 70 -1.49 -23.62 7.66
CA VAL A 70 -1.79 -22.19 7.48
C VAL A 70 -2.88 -21.75 8.45
N THR A 71 -2.54 -20.91 9.43
CA THR A 71 -3.54 -20.27 10.29
C THR A 71 -4.33 -19.26 9.46
N LYS A 72 -5.65 -19.18 9.67
CA LYS A 72 -6.54 -18.26 8.94
C LYS A 72 -6.09 -16.79 9.00
N GLU A 73 -5.41 -16.42 10.09
CA GLU A 73 -4.87 -15.07 10.32
C GLU A 73 -3.72 -14.73 9.34
N GLY A 74 -2.80 -15.67 9.09
CA GLY A 74 -1.70 -15.46 8.14
C GLY A 74 -2.17 -15.28 6.70
N PHE A 75 -3.23 -15.98 6.30
CA PHE A 75 -3.85 -15.80 4.97
C PHE A 75 -4.53 -14.43 4.85
N THR A 76 -5.17 -13.95 5.92
CA THR A 76 -5.84 -12.65 5.95
C THR A 76 -4.84 -11.49 5.81
N GLU A 77 -3.69 -11.58 6.48
CA GLU A 77 -2.61 -10.58 6.36
C GLU A 77 -2.03 -10.55 4.94
N GLN A 78 -1.71 -11.72 4.38
CA GLN A 78 -1.13 -11.81 3.03
C GLN A 78 -2.07 -11.25 1.96
N GLN A 79 -3.37 -11.54 2.07
CA GLN A 79 -4.39 -11.02 1.17
C GLN A 79 -4.48 -9.49 1.27
N ALA A 80 -4.59 -8.95 2.50
CA ALA A 80 -4.64 -7.50 2.72
C ALA A 80 -3.40 -6.80 2.13
N ARG A 81 -2.22 -7.42 2.25
CA ARG A 81 -0.98 -6.91 1.66
C ARG A 81 -1.00 -6.92 0.14
N ALA A 82 -1.47 -8.00 -0.47
CA ALA A 82 -1.58 -8.12 -1.92
C ALA A 82 -2.58 -7.09 -2.49
N ASP A 83 -3.67 -6.84 -1.79
CA ASP A 83 -4.65 -5.83 -2.16
C ASP A 83 -4.04 -4.42 -2.13
N GLU A 84 -3.25 -4.09 -1.11
CA GLU A 84 -2.54 -2.80 -1.05
C GLU A 84 -1.58 -2.62 -2.23
N PHE A 85 -0.81 -3.66 -2.60
CA PHE A 85 0.05 -3.61 -3.77
C PHE A 85 -0.72 -3.40 -5.08
N ARG A 86 -1.91 -3.99 -5.21
CA ARG A 86 -2.78 -3.79 -6.37
C ARG A 86 -3.22 -2.33 -6.48
N ILE A 87 -3.65 -1.73 -5.37
CA ILE A 87 -4.09 -0.32 -5.36
C ILE A 87 -2.92 0.60 -5.71
N ILE A 88 -1.74 0.40 -5.11
CA ILE A 88 -0.54 1.19 -5.42
C ILE A 88 -0.15 1.06 -6.91
N SER A 89 -0.20 -0.15 -7.49
CA SER A 89 0.07 -0.36 -8.92
C SER A 89 -0.89 0.44 -9.80
N GLN A 90 -2.18 0.45 -9.46
CA GLN A 90 -3.21 1.21 -10.18
C GLN A 90 -2.98 2.73 -10.08
N ASP A 91 -2.67 3.23 -8.89
CA ASP A 91 -2.40 4.66 -8.68
C ASP A 91 -1.15 5.13 -9.42
N VAL A 92 -0.07 4.35 -9.39
CA VAL A 92 1.16 4.67 -10.15
C VAL A 92 0.85 4.73 -11.65
N ARG A 93 0.13 3.76 -12.20
CA ARG A 93 -0.27 3.76 -13.62
C ARG A 93 -1.03 5.03 -13.98
N ARG A 94 -2.09 5.33 -13.21
CA ARG A 94 -2.93 6.53 -13.39
C ARG A 94 -2.10 7.81 -13.34
N LEU A 95 -1.22 7.96 -12.36
CA LEU A 95 -0.38 9.15 -12.21
C LEU A 95 0.61 9.31 -13.36
N THR A 96 1.23 8.21 -13.81
CA THR A 96 2.17 8.26 -14.94
C THR A 96 1.51 8.52 -16.30
N GLU A 97 0.21 8.25 -16.43
CA GLU A 97 -0.60 8.61 -17.60
C GLU A 97 -1.00 10.09 -17.61
N LEU A 98 -1.15 10.70 -16.44
CA LEU A 98 -1.48 12.13 -16.29
C LEU A 98 -0.24 13.04 -16.43
N ASP A 99 0.94 12.53 -16.07
CA ASP A 99 2.21 13.26 -16.09
C ASP A 99 2.99 13.11 -17.42
N GLY A 100 2.56 12.24 -18.34
CA GLY A 100 3.19 11.95 -19.64
C GLY A 100 2.56 12.68 -20.82
#